data_AF-A0A0B1S793-F1
#
_entry.id   AF-A0A0B1S793-F1
#
_cell.length_a   1.000
_cell.length_b   1.000
_cell.length_c   1.000
_cell.angle_alpha   90.00
_cell.angle_beta   90.00
_cell.angle_gamma   90.00
#
_symmetry.space_group_name_H-M   'P 1'
#
loop_
_entity.id
_entity.type
_entity.pdbx_description
1 polymer ?
#
loop_
_entity_poly.entity_id
_entity_poly.type
_entity_poly.pdbx_seq_one_letter_code
_entity_poly.pdbx_strand_id
1 'polypeptide(L)'
;MIREPLLATAFFFALFTAVIFYVRFDFTIVASNLFSFKDPAREARERIQGKVSSLAQLVDKKNRVFSQFLNAVNQYKNSRDAAALQDGKKKLETDRADINGKLSTALATLKEDSQEAFDKAQELLRYEKTIMDSLDGYITS
;
A
#
# COMPACT_ATOMS: atom_id res chain seq x y z
N MET A 1 -48.69 -51.19 -10.83
CA MET A 1 -47.37 -51.38 -11.47
C MET A 1 -46.73 -50.08 -11.96
N ILE A 2 -47.40 -48.92 -11.94
CA ILE A 2 -46.81 -47.61 -12.34
C ILE A 2 -46.06 -46.90 -11.20
N ARG A 3 -46.31 -47.26 -9.93
CA ARG A 3 -45.67 -46.61 -8.77
C ARG A 3 -44.17 -46.86 -8.69
N GLU A 4 -43.75 -48.09 -8.93
CA GLU A 4 -42.33 -48.49 -8.90
C GLU A 4 -41.48 -47.75 -9.95
N PRO A 5 -41.86 -47.68 -11.24
CA PRO A 5 -41.09 -46.92 -12.22
C PRO A 5 -41.13 -45.42 -11.95
N LEU A 6 -42.26 -44.88 -11.46
CA LEU A 6 -42.39 -43.46 -11.17
C LEU A 6 -41.51 -43.02 -9.99
N LEU A 7 -41.32 -43.90 -9.00
CA LEU A 7 -40.42 -43.65 -7.87
C LEU A 7 -38.95 -43.59 -8.32
N ALA A 8 -38.54 -44.51 -9.21
CA ALA A 8 -37.20 -44.51 -9.76
C ALA A 8 -36.94 -43.24 -10.60
N THR A 9 -37.89 -42.85 -11.45
CA THR A 9 -37.79 -41.61 -12.24
C THR A 9 -37.69 -40.38 -11.34
N ALA A 10 -38.52 -40.27 -10.30
CA ALA A 10 -38.46 -39.15 -9.36
C ALA A 10 -37.12 -39.09 -8.62
N PHE A 11 -36.56 -40.25 -8.24
CA PHE A 11 -35.26 -40.33 -7.58
C PHE A 11 -34.12 -39.83 -8.49
N PHE A 12 -34.05 -40.32 -9.73
CA PHE A 12 -33.02 -39.87 -10.67
C PHE A 12 -33.20 -38.40 -11.06
N PHE A 13 -34.43 -37.93 -11.17
CA PHE A 13 -34.71 -36.51 -11.44
C PHE A 13 -34.26 -35.61 -10.28
N ALA A 14 -34.51 -36.01 -9.03
CA ALA A 14 -34.04 -35.27 -7.86
C ALA A 14 -32.50 -35.25 -7.79
N LEU A 15 -31.84 -36.37 -8.07
CA LEU A 15 -30.39 -36.47 -8.09
C LEU A 15 -29.77 -35.61 -9.19
N PHE A 16 -30.35 -35.62 -10.39
CA PHE A 16 -29.91 -34.79 -11.51
C PHE A 16 -30.11 -33.29 -11.22
N THR A 17 -31.24 -32.94 -10.61
CA THR A 17 -31.53 -31.57 -10.18
C THR A 17 -30.53 -31.09 -9.12
N ALA A 18 -30.16 -31.95 -8.16
CA ALA A 18 -29.12 -31.64 -7.17
C ALA A 18 -27.74 -31.42 -7.80
N VAL A 19 -27.37 -32.22 -8.81
CA VAL A 19 -26.12 -32.02 -9.57
C VAL A 19 -26.15 -30.73 -10.37
N ILE A 20 -27.29 -30.39 -11.00
CA ILE A 20 -27.45 -29.10 -11.69
C ILE A 20 -27.27 -27.95 -10.70
N PHE A 21 -27.89 -28.03 -9.52
CA PHE A 21 -27.69 -27.01 -8.49
C PHE A 21 -26.24 -26.97 -8.02
N TYR A 22 -25.56 -28.09 -7.82
CA TYR A 22 -24.14 -28.10 -7.43
C TYR A 22 -23.23 -27.44 -8.47
N VAL A 23 -23.47 -27.70 -9.77
CA VAL A 23 -22.63 -27.16 -10.86
C VAL A 23 -22.99 -25.72 -11.24
N ARG A 24 -24.26 -25.30 -11.07
CA ARG A 24 -24.77 -23.98 -11.49
C ARG A 24 -24.94 -22.99 -10.36
N PHE A 25 -25.11 -23.42 -9.11
CA PHE A 25 -24.90 -22.53 -7.97
C PHE A 25 -23.41 -22.34 -7.82
N ASP A 26 -22.96 -21.21 -8.33
CA ASP A 26 -21.62 -20.70 -8.11
C ASP A 26 -21.47 -20.32 -6.62
N PHE A 27 -21.19 -21.32 -5.78
CA PHE A 27 -20.87 -21.12 -4.36
C PHE A 27 -19.43 -20.63 -4.17
N THR A 28 -18.76 -20.05 -5.18
CA THR A 28 -17.39 -19.55 -5.02
C THR A 28 -17.24 -18.45 -3.97
N ILE A 29 -18.33 -17.83 -3.49
CA ILE A 29 -18.28 -16.85 -2.38
C ILE A 29 -18.59 -17.50 -1.02
N VAL A 30 -19.41 -18.55 -0.96
CA VAL A 30 -19.86 -19.16 0.31
C VAL A 30 -19.16 -20.50 0.61
N ALA A 31 -18.91 -21.34 -0.39
CA ALA A 31 -18.11 -22.56 -0.22
C ALA A 31 -16.60 -22.24 -0.13
N SER A 32 -16.10 -21.17 -0.76
CA SER A 32 -14.76 -20.67 -0.44
C SER A 32 -14.70 -20.20 1.02
N ASN A 33 -15.74 -19.55 1.54
CA ASN A 33 -15.72 -19.07 2.93
C ASN A 33 -16.04 -20.16 3.97
N LEU A 34 -16.61 -21.30 3.56
CA LEU A 34 -16.97 -22.41 4.46
C LEU A 34 -15.96 -23.57 4.44
N PHE A 35 -15.23 -23.78 3.34
CA PHE A 35 -14.18 -24.81 3.21
C PHE A 35 -12.76 -24.22 3.05
N SER A 36 -12.61 -22.96 2.64
CA SER A 36 -11.34 -22.23 2.78
C SER A 36 -11.34 -21.58 4.14
N PHE A 37 -10.75 -22.31 5.09
CA PHE A 37 -10.29 -21.83 6.37
C PHE A 37 -9.47 -20.55 6.13
N LYS A 38 -10.09 -19.36 6.19
CA LYS A 38 -9.47 -18.02 6.26
C LYS A 38 -8.07 -17.98 5.63
N ASP A 39 -7.97 -17.87 4.30
CA ASP A 39 -6.68 -17.98 3.58
C ASP A 39 -5.59 -17.09 4.21
N PRO A 40 -4.66 -17.65 5.01
CA PRO A 40 -3.71 -16.85 5.78
C PRO A 40 -2.72 -16.13 4.87
N ALA A 41 -2.48 -16.66 3.67
CA ALA A 41 -1.70 -16.01 2.62
C ALA A 41 -2.38 -14.74 2.09
N ARG A 42 -3.71 -14.70 2.01
CA ARG A 42 -4.44 -13.51 1.55
C ARG A 42 -4.41 -12.40 2.59
N GLU A 43 -4.64 -12.75 3.85
CA GLU A 43 -4.53 -11.80 4.97
C GLU A 43 -3.09 -11.23 5.08
N ALA A 44 -2.07 -12.08 4.96
CA ALA A 44 -0.68 -11.64 4.96
C ALA A 44 -0.40 -10.68 3.80
N ARG A 45 -0.90 -10.96 2.59
CA ARG A 45 -0.76 -10.08 1.44
C ARG A 45 -1.47 -8.74 1.64
N GLU A 46 -2.69 -8.74 2.15
CA GLU A 46 -3.44 -7.53 2.46
C GLU A 46 -2.71 -6.67 3.52
N ARG A 47 -2.14 -7.30 4.55
CA ARG A 47 -1.34 -6.63 5.58
C ARG A 47 -0.09 -5.98 5.00
N ILE A 48 0.68 -6.70 4.18
CA ILE A 48 1.85 -6.17 3.48
C ILE A 48 1.46 -4.99 2.59
N GLN A 49 0.37 -5.10 1.84
CA GLN A 49 -0.11 -4.03 0.98
C GLN A 49 -0.52 -2.78 1.77
N GLY A 50 -1.14 -2.95 2.94
CA GLY A 50 -1.44 -1.85 3.86
C GLY A 50 -0.19 -1.12 4.38
N LYS A 51 0.86 -1.88 4.74
CA LYS A 51 2.17 -1.32 5.14
C LYS A 51 2.84 -0.57 3.98
N VAL A 52 2.81 -1.14 2.77
CA VAL A 52 3.35 -0.49 1.55
C VAL A 52 2.58 0.79 1.22
N SER A 53 1.25 0.80 1.36
CA SER A 53 0.44 2.01 1.15
C SER A 53 0.79 3.12 2.15
N SER A 54 0.99 2.76 3.41
CA SER A 54 1.45 3.71 4.44
C SER A 54 2.82 4.31 4.11
N LEU A 55 3.75 3.49 3.60
CA LEU A 55 5.05 3.98 3.13
C LEU A 55 4.91 4.97 1.97
N ALA A 56 4.05 4.68 0.99
CA ALA A 56 3.79 5.58 -0.13
C ALA A 56 3.25 6.94 0.35
N GLN A 57 2.32 6.95 1.32
CA GLN A 57 1.80 8.19 1.90
C GLN A 57 2.87 9.02 2.61
N LEU A 58 3.82 8.37 3.30
CA LEU A 58 4.95 9.05 3.93
C LEU A 58 5.89 9.67 2.87
N VAL A 59 6.15 8.96 1.77
CA VAL A 59 6.93 9.50 0.65
C VAL A 59 6.24 10.71 0.02
N ASP A 60 4.93 10.64 -0.22
CA ASP A 60 4.15 11.77 -0.74
C ASP A 60 4.18 12.96 0.23
N LYS A 61 4.12 12.71 1.54
CA LYS A 61 4.30 13.76 2.55
C LYS A 61 5.69 14.38 2.44
N LYS A 62 6.74 13.56 2.28
CA LYS A 62 8.12 14.05 2.10
C LYS A 62 8.24 14.96 0.87
N ASN A 63 7.68 14.53 -0.26
CA ASN A 63 7.67 15.30 -1.50
C ASN A 63 6.95 16.65 -1.34
N ARG A 64 5.83 16.68 -0.62
CA ARG A 64 5.11 17.93 -0.32
C ARG A 64 5.96 18.93 0.48
N VAL A 65 6.73 18.45 1.47
CA VAL A 65 7.63 19.31 2.26
C VAL A 65 8.73 19.90 1.36
N PHE A 66 9.30 19.09 0.46
CA PHE A 66 10.26 19.60 -0.53
C PHE A 66 9.66 20.65 -1.46
N SER A 67 8.45 20.42 -1.98
CA SER A 67 7.76 21.41 -2.81
C SER A 67 7.48 22.72 -2.06
N GLN A 68 7.09 22.64 -0.77
CA GLN A 68 6.91 23.83 0.06
C GLN A 68 8.20 24.63 0.23
N PHE A 69 9.32 23.94 0.44
CA PHE A 69 10.61 24.60 0.54
C PHE A 69 11.05 25.21 -0.80
N LEU A 70 10.85 24.53 -1.93
CA LEU A 70 11.11 25.10 -3.26
C LEU A 70 10.31 26.39 -3.50
N ASN A 71 9.07 26.47 -3.02
CA ASN A 71 8.29 27.71 -3.07
C ASN A 71 8.93 28.83 -2.24
N ALA A 72 9.48 28.52 -1.06
CA ALA A 72 10.22 29.49 -0.24
C ALA A 72 11.51 29.95 -0.94
N VAL A 73 12.22 29.05 -1.62
CA VAL A 73 13.40 29.41 -2.44
C VAL A 73 13.01 30.34 -3.58
N ASN A 74 11.93 30.05 -4.30
CA ASN A 74 11.45 30.91 -5.39
C ASN A 74 11.02 32.30 -4.88
N GLN A 75 10.38 32.35 -3.70
CA GLN A 75 10.07 33.63 -3.05
C GLN A 75 11.34 34.40 -2.71
N TYR A 76 12.36 33.75 -2.14
CA TYR A 76 13.65 34.38 -1.87
C TYR A 76 14.32 34.97 -3.12
N LYS A 77 14.28 34.25 -4.26
CA LYS A 77 14.84 34.77 -5.53
C LYS A 77 14.17 36.09 -5.96
N ASN A 78 12.90 36.29 -5.60
CA ASN A 78 12.13 37.50 -5.92
C ASN A 78 12.24 38.59 -4.85
N SER A 79 12.03 38.26 -3.58
CA SER A 79 11.94 39.23 -2.47
C SER A 79 13.29 39.52 -1.80
N ARG A 80 14.30 38.65 -2.00
CA ARG A 80 15.59 38.65 -1.29
C ARG A 80 15.47 38.51 0.23
N ASP A 81 14.35 37.99 0.72
CA ASP A 81 14.11 37.76 2.15
C ASP A 81 14.85 36.51 2.65
N ALA A 82 16.06 36.72 3.20
CA ALA A 82 16.89 35.65 3.73
C ALA A 82 16.31 35.01 5.01
N ALA A 83 15.49 35.73 5.78
CA ALA A 83 14.90 35.22 7.01
C ALA A 83 13.83 34.16 6.69
N ALA A 84 12.94 34.46 5.74
CA ALA A 84 11.94 33.51 5.26
C ALA A 84 12.55 32.23 4.66
N LEU A 85 13.67 32.35 3.95
CA LEU A 85 14.41 31.19 3.43
C LEU A 85 14.99 30.34 4.57
N GLN A 86 15.59 30.97 5.58
CA GLN A 86 16.19 30.26 6.72
C GLN A 86 15.14 29.52 7.54
N ASP A 87 13.98 30.13 7.77
CA ASP A 87 12.87 29.49 8.47
C ASP A 87 12.28 28.34 7.66
N GLY A 88 12.15 28.50 6.34
CA GLY A 88 11.79 27.42 5.42
C GLY A 88 12.76 26.24 5.48
N LYS A 89 14.07 26.52 5.58
CA LYS A 89 15.12 25.49 5.67
C LYS A 89 15.04 24.72 6.99
N LYS A 90 14.91 25.42 8.12
CA LYS A 90 14.72 24.78 9.44
C LYS A 90 13.48 23.89 9.47
N LYS A 91 12.38 24.37 8.88
CA LYS A 91 11.13 23.61 8.77
C LYS A 91 11.31 22.35 7.91
N LEU A 92 11.96 22.48 6.75
CA LEU A 92 12.29 21.34 5.89
C LEU A 92 13.11 20.29 6.65
N GLU A 93 14.16 20.71 7.37
CA GLU A 93 15.02 19.78 8.14
C GLU A 93 14.23 19.05 9.23
N THR A 94 13.37 19.78 9.96
CA THR A 94 12.53 19.22 11.03
C THR A 94 11.52 18.21 10.48
N ASP A 95 10.73 18.60 9.47
CA ASP A 95 9.68 17.76 8.90
C ASP A 95 10.27 16.53 8.20
N ARG A 96 11.42 16.69 7.52
CA ARG A 96 12.14 15.59 6.88
C ARG A 96 12.66 14.59 7.91
N ALA A 97 13.25 15.06 9.02
CA ALA A 97 13.71 14.18 10.09
C ALA A 97 12.57 13.36 10.71
N ASP A 98 11.42 13.99 10.97
CA ASP A 98 10.19 13.32 11.45
C ASP A 98 9.71 12.25 10.47
N ILE A 99 9.58 12.60 9.18
CA ILE A 99 9.10 11.68 8.15
C ILE A 99 10.08 10.50 7.97
N ASN A 100 11.38 10.75 8.04
CA ASN A 100 12.38 9.69 7.94
C ASN A 100 12.38 8.76 9.14
N GLY A 101 12.16 9.28 10.35
CA GLY A 101 11.93 8.45 11.53
C GLY A 101 10.75 7.51 11.30
N LYS A 102 9.62 8.04 10.82
CA LYS A 102 8.42 7.26 10.50
C LYS A 102 8.64 6.24 9.39
N LEU A 103 9.35 6.60 8.33
CA LEU A 103 9.72 5.68 7.24
C LEU A 103 10.59 4.54 7.75
N SER A 104 11.59 4.84 8.58
CA SER A 104 12.49 3.84 9.17
C SER A 104 11.71 2.84 10.02
N THR A 105 10.82 3.32 10.90
CA THR A 105 9.94 2.47 11.70
C THR A 105 9.00 1.63 10.82
N ALA A 106 8.35 2.23 9.83
CA ALA A 106 7.46 1.51 8.93
C ALA A 106 8.20 0.44 8.11
N LEU A 107 9.42 0.72 7.64
CA LEU A 107 10.27 -0.25 6.96
C LEU A 107 10.69 -1.40 7.87
N ALA A 108 11.02 -1.13 9.14
CA ALA A 108 11.33 -2.19 10.10
C ALA A 108 10.15 -3.14 10.27
N THR A 109 8.92 -2.61 10.40
CA THR A 109 7.72 -3.45 10.48
C THR A 109 7.40 -4.18 9.17
N LEU A 110 7.74 -3.61 8.01
CA LEU A 110 7.55 -4.28 6.71
C LEU A 110 8.52 -5.46 6.56
N LYS A 111 9.75 -5.31 7.06
CA LYS A 111 10.78 -6.37 7.03
C LYS A 111 10.34 -7.63 7.78
N GLU A 112 9.63 -7.47 8.89
CA GLU A 112 9.07 -8.58 9.67
C GLU A 112 8.03 -9.40 8.88
N ASP A 113 7.27 -8.75 7.99
CA ASP A 113 6.23 -9.41 7.19
C ASP A 113 6.76 -9.90 5.83
N SER A 114 7.72 -9.18 5.22
CA SER A 114 8.25 -9.49 3.89
C SER A 114 9.62 -8.86 3.64
N GLN A 115 10.65 -9.71 3.53
CA GLN A 115 11.99 -9.30 3.14
C GLN A 115 12.00 -8.72 1.70
N GLU A 116 11.28 -9.33 0.76
CA GLU A 116 11.23 -8.87 -0.64
C GLU A 116 10.63 -7.46 -0.76
N ALA A 117 9.53 -7.19 -0.05
CA ALA A 117 8.91 -5.87 -0.05
C ALA A 117 9.81 -4.83 0.64
N PHE A 118 10.50 -5.22 1.71
CA PHE A 118 11.48 -4.39 2.38
C PHE A 118 12.65 -4.01 1.46
N ASP A 119 13.25 -4.97 0.75
CA ASP A 119 14.40 -4.71 -0.13
C ASP A 119 14.07 -3.68 -1.21
N LYS A 120 12.87 -3.78 -1.81
CA LYS A 120 12.36 -2.80 -2.77
C LYS A 120 12.09 -1.44 -2.12
N ALA A 121 11.44 -1.42 -0.96
CA ALA A 121 11.08 -0.18 -0.28
C ALA A 121 12.28 0.55 0.34
N GLN A 122 13.39 -0.15 0.63
CA GLN A 122 14.60 0.45 1.17
C GLN A 122 15.26 1.44 0.19
N GLU A 123 15.05 1.25 -1.11
CA GLU A 123 15.52 2.19 -2.14
C GLU A 123 14.93 3.60 -1.98
N LEU A 124 13.74 3.73 -1.35
CA LEU A 124 13.10 5.03 -1.09
C LEU A 124 13.94 5.95 -0.19
N LEU A 125 14.80 5.37 0.66
CA LEU A 125 15.70 6.13 1.51
C LEU A 125 17.02 6.52 0.81
N ARG A 126 17.40 5.81 -0.26
CA ARG A 126 18.69 6.05 -0.95
C ARG A 126 18.76 7.40 -1.66
N TYR A 127 17.68 7.81 -2.30
CA TYR A 127 17.67 9.03 -3.13
C TYR A 127 17.67 10.33 -2.33
N GLU A 128 17.49 10.26 -1.02
CA GLU A 128 17.34 11.46 -0.20
C GLU A 128 18.58 12.34 -0.20
N LYS A 129 19.77 11.74 -0.06
CA LYS A 129 21.02 12.49 -0.09
C LYS A 129 21.16 13.25 -1.40
N THR A 130 20.91 12.58 -2.52
CA THR A 130 20.96 13.18 -3.86
C THR A 130 19.96 14.34 -4.01
N ILE A 131 18.74 14.20 -3.48
CA ILE A 131 17.73 15.27 -3.51
C ILE A 131 18.19 16.50 -2.71
N MET A 132 18.80 16.28 -1.54
CA MET A 132 19.32 17.39 -0.72
C MET A 132 20.51 18.08 -1.40
N ASP A 133 21.44 17.31 -1.95
CA ASP A 133 22.62 17.86 -2.65
C ASP A 133 22.20 18.72 -3.86
N SER A 134 21.20 18.26 -4.62
CA SER A 134 20.66 19.00 -5.76
C SER A 134 19.84 20.24 -5.35
N LEU A 135 19.17 20.18 -4.21
CA LEU A 135 18.46 21.32 -3.63
C LEU A 135 19.41 22.44 -3.19
N ASP A 136 20.52 22.11 -2.53
CA ASP A 136 21.54 23.09 -2.15
C ASP A 136 22.17 23.77 -3.39
N GLY A 137 22.38 23.01 -4.47
CA GLY A 137 22.78 23.55 -5.77
C GLY A 137 21.76 24.51 -6.38
N TYR A 138 20.46 24.25 -6.21
CA TYR A 138 19.39 25.13 -6.72
C TYR A 138 19.28 26.47 -5.97
N ILE A 139 19.63 26.50 -4.69
CA ILE A 139 19.64 27.73 -3.88
C ILE A 139 20.81 28.63 -4.25
N THR A 140 21.96 28.02 -4.55
CA THR A 140 23.21 28.73 -4.87
C THR A 140 23.31 29.20 -6.33
N SER A 141 22.44 28.70 -7.21
CA SER A 141 22.28 29.14 -8.61
C SER A 141 21.24 30.26 -8.77
#